data_AF-A0A8X7RCD9-F1
#
_entry.id   AF-A0A8X7RCD9-F1
#
_cell.length_a   1.000
_cell.length_b   1.000
_cell.length_c   1.000
_cell.angle_alpha   90.00
_cell.angle_beta   90.00
_cell.angle_gamma   90.00
#
_symmetry.space_group_name_H-M   'P 1'
#
loop_
_entity.id
_entity.type
_entity.pdbx_description
1 polymer ?
#
loop_
_entity_poly.entity_id
_entity_poly.type
_entity_poly.pdbx_seq_one_letter_code
_entity_poly.pdbx_strand_id
1 'polypeptide(L)'
;MRTPSYTMEINYFSQRNAPIRSNLFRSYSCNWYVTVYPKGNGINTHMSMYLDVANSLSLYQGWWRRAKFRFVIVNQSNVARSKRLATSYTFNKTWPNLGFKKALRLTKLQEEMFLVNDKLKIEVYVYVYDIMGILDTHVLPEKKDTTVCVNGFQVLDSQVKSANIIFETYPETALYMNILLRIYETLYNNPLEKLTESELSKVSKDLLDLTQAGFKLEWLREKLEKASVERKKLAGYEAQALELGKQLKNLELMMCNLKAEIKSKAES
;
A
#
# COMPACT_ATOMS: atom_id res chain seq x y z
N MET A 1 -15.92 -24.99 31.87
CA MET A 1 -15.22 -25.09 30.56
C MET A 1 -14.77 -23.69 30.16
N ARG A 2 -13.55 -23.50 29.64
CA ARG A 2 -13.14 -22.20 29.09
C ARG A 2 -14.01 -21.89 27.86
N THR A 3 -14.54 -20.67 27.79
CA THR A 3 -15.26 -20.17 26.61
C THR A 3 -14.29 -19.96 25.44
N PRO A 4 -14.73 -20.20 24.19
CA PRO A 4 -13.91 -19.89 23.03
C PRO A 4 -13.69 -18.38 22.92
N SER A 5 -12.51 -17.98 22.45
CA SER A 5 -12.22 -16.58 22.10
C SER A 5 -13.08 -16.11 20.94
N TYR A 6 -13.45 -17.04 20.03
CA TYR A 6 -14.30 -16.77 18.89
C TYR A 6 -14.94 -18.06 18.37
N THR A 7 -16.15 -17.92 17.82
CA THR A 7 -16.85 -19.00 17.13
C THR A 7 -17.31 -18.48 15.78
N MET A 8 -17.05 -19.24 14.73
CA MET A 8 -17.56 -18.94 13.38
C MET A 8 -18.33 -20.13 12.83
N GLU A 9 -19.37 -19.81 12.08
CA GLU A 9 -20.13 -20.76 11.28
C GLU A 9 -20.02 -20.37 9.81
N ILE A 10 -19.68 -21.35 8.97
CA ILE A 10 -19.52 -21.15 7.54
C ILE A 10 -20.65 -21.88 6.84
N ASN A 11 -21.54 -21.11 6.21
CA ASN A 11 -22.67 -21.63 5.45
C ASN A 11 -22.27 -22.05 4.03
N TYR A 12 -22.97 -23.07 3.53
CA TYR A 12 -22.78 -23.65 2.20
C TYR A 12 -21.33 -24.11 1.98
N PHE A 13 -20.73 -24.72 3.00
CA PHE A 13 -19.28 -24.98 3.07
C PHE A 13 -18.79 -25.83 1.89
N SER A 14 -19.56 -26.84 1.49
CA SER A 14 -19.20 -27.75 0.39
C SER A 14 -18.99 -27.03 -0.94
N GLN A 15 -19.69 -25.91 -1.15
CA GLN A 15 -19.65 -25.10 -2.37
C GLN A 15 -18.52 -24.07 -2.38
N ARG A 16 -17.83 -23.87 -1.24
CA ARG A 16 -16.78 -22.85 -1.12
C ARG A 16 -15.47 -23.35 -1.71
N ASN A 17 -14.92 -22.58 -2.64
CA ASN A 17 -13.60 -22.83 -3.24
C ASN A 17 -12.57 -21.76 -2.85
N ALA A 18 -13.00 -20.52 -2.69
CA ALA A 18 -12.14 -19.41 -2.30
C ALA A 18 -11.81 -19.43 -0.79
N PRO A 19 -10.69 -18.82 -0.37
CA PRO A 19 -10.38 -18.60 1.05
C PRO A 19 -11.49 -17.79 1.73
N ILE A 20 -11.83 -18.17 2.96
CA ILE A 20 -12.88 -17.54 3.76
C ILE A 20 -12.22 -16.90 4.96
N ARG A 21 -12.37 -15.60 5.07
CA ARG A 21 -11.89 -14.81 6.20
C ARG A 21 -13.03 -14.62 7.21
N SER A 22 -12.74 -14.79 8.49
CA SER A 22 -13.68 -14.46 9.56
C SER A 22 -13.77 -12.96 9.82
N ASN A 23 -14.81 -12.54 10.55
CA ASN A 23 -14.80 -11.25 11.22
C ASN A 23 -13.61 -11.14 12.18
N LEU A 24 -13.21 -9.91 12.49
CA LEU A 24 -12.24 -9.66 13.54
C LEU A 24 -12.82 -10.05 14.89
N PHE A 25 -11.98 -10.63 15.75
CA PHE A 25 -12.32 -10.92 17.13
C PHE A 25 -11.17 -10.57 18.05
N ARG A 26 -11.50 -10.18 19.27
CA ARG A 26 -10.53 -9.71 20.27
C ARG A 26 -10.25 -10.80 21.29
N SER A 27 -8.97 -11.02 21.58
CA SER A 27 -8.52 -11.87 22.68
C SER A 27 -7.23 -11.32 23.27
N TYR A 28 -7.19 -11.12 24.60
CA TYR A 28 -6.04 -10.54 25.32
C TYR A 28 -5.57 -9.20 24.72
N SER A 29 -6.51 -8.29 24.44
CA SER A 29 -6.23 -6.99 23.81
C SER A 29 -5.48 -7.07 22.48
N CYS A 30 -5.66 -8.18 21.78
CA CYS A 30 -5.16 -8.39 20.42
C CYS A 30 -6.34 -8.75 19.52
N ASN A 31 -6.42 -8.13 18.35
CA ASN A 31 -7.35 -8.42 17.29
C ASN A 31 -6.79 -9.51 16.39
N TRP A 32 -7.63 -10.50 16.13
CA TRP A 32 -7.30 -11.70 15.35
C TRP A 32 -8.38 -11.92 14.30
N TYR A 33 -8.04 -12.68 13.27
CA TYR A 33 -9.02 -13.31 12.39
C TYR A 33 -8.55 -14.70 12.00
N VAL A 34 -9.47 -15.51 11.49
CA VAL A 34 -9.16 -16.83 10.95
C VAL A 34 -9.33 -16.81 9.44
N THR A 35 -8.37 -17.42 8.75
CA THR A 35 -8.50 -17.73 7.32
C THR A 35 -8.67 -19.23 7.15
N VAL A 36 -9.80 -19.63 6.56
CA VAL A 36 -10.11 -21.03 6.22
C VAL A 36 -9.97 -21.20 4.72
N TYR A 37 -9.24 -22.22 4.29
CA TYR A 37 -9.12 -22.63 2.89
C TYR A 37 -9.89 -23.95 2.74
N PRO A 38 -11.14 -23.91 2.22
CA PRO A 38 -12.01 -25.09 2.18
C PRO A 38 -11.42 -26.25 1.38
N LYS A 39 -10.70 -25.96 0.29
CA LYS A 39 -9.99 -26.95 -0.55
C LYS A 39 -8.48 -26.98 -0.28
N GLY A 40 -8.04 -26.34 0.81
CA GLY A 40 -6.66 -26.28 1.25
C GLY A 40 -5.81 -25.20 0.59
N ASN A 41 -4.61 -25.00 1.14
CA ASN A 41 -3.63 -23.99 0.70
C ASN A 41 -2.37 -24.70 0.17
N GLY A 42 -2.34 -24.95 -1.14
CA GLY A 42 -1.28 -25.73 -1.81
C GLY A 42 -1.36 -27.25 -1.59
N ILE A 43 -2.42 -27.75 -0.93
CA ILE A 43 -2.72 -29.17 -0.73
C ILE A 43 -4.22 -29.37 -0.89
N ASN A 44 -4.66 -30.15 -1.87
CA ASN A 44 -6.09 -30.32 -2.21
C ASN A 44 -6.80 -31.46 -1.46
N THR A 45 -6.10 -32.20 -0.59
CA THR A 45 -6.64 -33.34 0.17
C THR A 45 -7.19 -32.97 1.54
N HIS A 46 -6.87 -31.76 2.03
CA HIS A 46 -7.23 -31.30 3.37
C HIS A 46 -7.70 -29.85 3.32
N MET A 47 -8.64 -29.51 4.20
CA MET A 47 -8.87 -28.12 4.58
C MET A 47 -7.64 -27.57 5.31
N SER A 48 -7.30 -26.30 5.06
CA SER A 48 -6.29 -25.57 5.82
C SER A 48 -6.91 -24.44 6.63
N MET A 49 -6.34 -24.13 7.78
CA MET A 49 -6.82 -23.05 8.66
C MET A 49 -5.67 -22.30 9.29
N TYR A 50 -5.74 -20.97 9.33
CA TYR A 50 -4.70 -20.08 9.85
C TYR A 50 -5.30 -19.07 10.83
N LEU A 51 -4.56 -18.78 11.88
CA LEU A 51 -4.81 -17.66 12.77
C LEU A 51 -3.90 -16.52 12.31
N ASP A 52 -4.50 -15.36 12.09
CA ASP A 52 -3.81 -14.17 11.62
C ASP A 52 -3.95 -13.04 12.65
N VAL A 53 -2.88 -12.25 12.81
CA VAL A 53 -2.92 -10.98 13.55
C VAL A 53 -3.56 -9.91 12.64
N ALA A 54 -4.63 -9.27 13.13
CA ALA A 54 -5.25 -8.16 12.41
C ALA A 54 -4.31 -6.94 12.35
N ASN A 55 -4.37 -6.18 11.25
CA ASN A 55 -3.64 -4.91 11.11
C ASN A 55 -2.11 -5.04 11.33
N SER A 56 -1.54 -6.22 11.05
CA SER A 56 -0.14 -6.56 11.32
C SER A 56 0.88 -5.58 10.72
N LEU A 57 0.55 -4.95 9.59
CA LEU A 57 1.39 -3.98 8.89
C LEU A 57 1.32 -2.57 9.47
N SER A 58 0.22 -2.19 10.12
CA SER A 58 0.03 -0.86 10.72
C SER A 58 0.42 -0.80 12.19
N LEU A 59 0.78 -1.93 12.80
CA LEU A 59 1.44 -1.98 14.11
C LEU A 59 2.88 -1.42 14.02
N TYR A 60 3.31 -0.69 15.06
CA TYR A 60 4.64 -0.08 15.15
C TYR A 60 5.78 -1.07 14.87
N GLN A 61 6.89 -0.61 14.27
CA GLN A 61 8.04 -1.47 13.97
C GLN A 61 8.57 -2.16 15.23
N GLY A 62 8.70 -3.49 15.20
CA GLY A 62 9.25 -4.29 16.31
C GLY A 62 8.22 -4.97 17.22
N TRP A 63 6.92 -4.92 16.91
CA TRP A 63 5.91 -5.65 17.67
C TRP A 63 6.07 -7.18 17.58
N TRP A 64 5.72 -7.87 18.66
CA TRP A 64 5.51 -9.32 18.64
C TRP A 64 4.49 -9.77 19.68
N ARG A 65 3.82 -10.91 19.40
CA ARG A 65 2.80 -11.53 20.25
C ARG A 65 3.10 -13.01 20.40
N ARG A 66 3.42 -13.48 21.61
CA ARG A 66 3.55 -14.91 21.91
C ARG A 66 2.21 -15.45 22.36
N ALA A 67 1.63 -16.34 21.57
CA ALA A 67 0.32 -16.91 21.83
C ALA A 67 0.31 -18.43 21.70
N LYS A 68 -0.49 -19.08 22.55
CA LYS A 68 -0.96 -20.45 22.36
C LYS A 68 -2.35 -20.35 21.77
N PHE A 69 -2.63 -21.09 20.70
CA PHE A 69 -3.96 -21.13 20.15
C PHE A 69 -4.39 -22.54 19.79
N ARG A 70 -5.71 -22.74 19.75
CA ARG A 70 -6.34 -24.00 19.40
C ARG A 70 -7.56 -23.76 18.52
N PHE A 71 -7.63 -24.48 17.41
CA PHE A 71 -8.84 -24.65 16.64
C PHE A 71 -9.58 -25.91 17.08
N VAL A 72 -10.90 -25.81 17.18
CA VAL A 72 -11.81 -26.95 17.33
C VAL A 72 -12.75 -26.92 16.15
N ILE A 73 -12.59 -27.88 15.24
CA ILE A 73 -13.56 -28.13 14.17
C ILE A 73 -14.64 -29.00 14.79
N VAL A 74 -15.81 -28.40 15.03
CA VAL A 74 -16.86 -29.01 15.84
C VAL A 74 -17.57 -30.06 14.99
N ASN A 75 -17.56 -31.29 15.49
CA ASN A 75 -18.49 -32.29 15.00
C ASN A 75 -19.83 -32.07 15.70
N GLN A 76 -20.77 -31.49 14.98
CA GLN A 76 -22.04 -31.03 15.54
C GLN A 76 -22.97 -32.19 15.92
N SER A 77 -22.78 -33.36 15.33
CA SER A 77 -23.54 -34.58 15.65
C SER A 77 -22.98 -35.31 16.87
N ASN A 78 -21.66 -35.23 17.09
CA ASN A 78 -21.00 -35.81 18.26
C ASN A 78 -19.78 -34.97 18.66
N VAL A 79 -19.95 -34.12 19.67
CA VAL A 79 -18.92 -33.19 20.16
C VAL A 79 -17.61 -33.89 20.56
N ALA A 80 -17.66 -35.14 21.04
CA ALA A 80 -16.47 -35.90 21.40
C ALA A 80 -15.56 -36.18 20.19
N ARG A 81 -16.14 -36.32 18.99
CA ARG A 81 -15.42 -36.54 17.72
C ARG A 81 -14.86 -35.27 17.08
N SER A 82 -15.05 -34.11 17.72
CA SER A 82 -14.51 -32.83 17.22
C SER A 82 -12.99 -32.87 17.07
N LYS A 83 -12.47 -32.33 15.96
CA LYS A 83 -11.03 -32.28 15.70
C LYS A 83 -10.43 -31.08 16.41
N ARG A 84 -9.37 -31.31 17.20
CA ARG A 84 -8.65 -30.27 17.95
C ARG A 84 -7.23 -30.14 17.39
N LEU A 85 -6.81 -28.91 17.12
CA LEU A 85 -5.48 -28.58 16.60
C LEU A 85 -4.92 -27.44 17.45
N ALA A 86 -3.80 -27.66 18.14
CA ALA A 86 -3.23 -26.68 19.06
C ALA A 86 -1.75 -26.47 18.77
N THR A 87 -1.28 -25.23 18.93
CA THR A 87 0.13 -24.89 18.79
C THR A 87 0.44 -23.58 19.54
N SER A 88 1.71 -23.21 19.57
CA SER A 88 2.20 -21.92 20.07
C SER A 88 3.06 -21.23 19.03
N TYR A 89 2.99 -19.90 18.96
CA TYR A 89 3.75 -19.14 17.99
C TYR A 89 4.08 -17.72 18.47
N THR A 90 5.17 -17.18 17.92
CA THR A 90 5.55 -15.76 18.06
C THR A 90 5.17 -15.05 16.78
N PHE A 91 4.03 -14.36 16.80
CA PHE A 91 3.58 -13.54 15.69
C PHE A 91 4.33 -12.22 15.67
N ASN A 92 4.70 -11.74 14.49
CA ASN A 92 5.34 -10.44 14.29
C ASN A 92 5.05 -9.91 12.88
N LYS A 93 5.61 -8.75 12.52
CA LYS A 93 5.40 -8.12 11.22
C LYS A 93 5.75 -9.03 10.03
N THR A 94 6.83 -9.80 10.15
CA THR A 94 7.31 -10.70 9.08
C THR A 94 6.47 -11.98 9.02
N TRP A 95 6.03 -12.47 10.17
CA TRP A 95 5.26 -13.72 10.31
C TRP A 95 3.94 -13.45 11.06
N PRO A 96 2.96 -12.81 10.39
CA PRO A 96 1.74 -12.37 11.04
C PRO A 96 0.70 -13.49 11.20
N ASN A 97 0.97 -14.69 10.67
CA ASN A 97 0.06 -15.82 10.75
C ASN A 97 0.77 -17.16 10.94
N LEU A 98 0.01 -18.09 11.52
CA LEU A 98 0.38 -19.50 11.62
C LEU A 98 -0.88 -20.35 11.56
N GLY A 99 -0.79 -21.53 10.96
CA GLY A 99 -1.92 -22.43 10.84
C GLY A 99 -1.53 -23.88 10.59
N PHE A 100 -2.54 -24.65 10.22
CA PHE A 100 -2.44 -26.07 9.92
C PHE A 100 -2.81 -26.28 8.46
N LYS A 101 -1.81 -26.54 7.60
CA LYS A 101 -2.04 -26.89 6.19
C LYS A 101 -2.94 -28.13 6.04
N LYS A 102 -2.80 -29.10 6.95
CA LYS A 102 -3.58 -30.34 6.99
C LYS A 102 -4.53 -30.36 8.20
N ALA A 103 -5.44 -29.40 8.29
CA ALA A 103 -6.32 -29.25 9.45
C ALA A 103 -7.33 -30.42 9.57
N LEU A 104 -8.03 -30.74 8.48
CA LEU A 104 -8.97 -31.86 8.41
C LEU A 104 -9.05 -32.38 6.96
N ARG A 105 -9.06 -33.71 6.79
CA ARG A 105 -9.24 -34.32 5.46
C ARG A 105 -10.60 -33.97 4.88
N LEU A 106 -10.64 -33.74 3.57
CA LEU A 106 -11.90 -33.43 2.89
C LEU A 106 -12.89 -34.61 2.91
N THR A 107 -12.40 -35.85 2.80
CA THR A 107 -13.23 -37.06 2.90
C THR A 107 -13.91 -37.15 4.27
N LYS A 108 -13.15 -36.92 5.34
CA LYS A 108 -13.63 -36.92 6.72
C LYS A 108 -14.68 -35.84 7.01
N LEU A 109 -14.62 -34.69 6.33
CA LEU A 109 -15.65 -33.67 6.44
C LEU A 109 -17.02 -34.17 5.97
N GLN A 110 -17.03 -34.95 4.89
CA GLN A 110 -18.24 -35.49 4.27
C GLN A 110 -18.76 -36.72 5.01
N GLU A 111 -17.88 -37.66 5.34
CA GLU A 111 -18.23 -38.96 5.91
C GLU A 111 -18.61 -38.90 7.41
N GLU A 112 -18.01 -37.99 8.19
CA GLU A 112 -18.16 -37.98 9.65
C GLU A 112 -19.12 -36.89 10.17
N MET A 113 -20.03 -36.37 9.34
CA MET A 113 -21.05 -35.38 9.73
C MET A 113 -20.51 -34.13 10.46
N PHE A 114 -19.34 -33.63 10.02
CA PHE A 114 -18.83 -32.32 10.47
C PHE A 114 -19.67 -31.16 9.92
N LEU A 115 -20.36 -31.41 8.81
CA LEU A 115 -21.29 -30.48 8.18
C LEU A 115 -22.73 -30.86 8.55
N VAL A 116 -23.44 -29.97 9.22
CA VAL A 116 -24.90 -30.11 9.46
C VAL A 116 -25.58 -29.03 8.65
N ASN A 117 -26.52 -29.41 7.77
CA ASN A 117 -27.14 -28.50 6.80
C ASN A 117 -26.12 -27.72 5.95
N ASP A 118 -25.02 -28.39 5.56
CA ASP A 118 -23.85 -27.81 4.87
C ASP A 118 -23.21 -26.61 5.61
N LYS A 119 -23.33 -26.60 6.94
CA LYS A 119 -22.69 -25.60 7.81
C LYS A 119 -21.55 -26.23 8.59
N LEU A 120 -20.39 -25.58 8.55
CA LEU A 120 -19.24 -25.94 9.38
C LEU A 120 -19.13 -24.99 10.57
N LYS A 121 -18.99 -25.54 11.77
CA LYS A 121 -18.75 -24.76 12.99
C LYS A 121 -17.30 -24.91 13.46
N ILE A 122 -16.65 -23.77 13.71
CA ILE A 122 -15.27 -23.70 14.19
C ILE A 122 -15.23 -22.86 15.46
N GLU A 123 -14.59 -23.38 16.50
CA GLU A 123 -14.25 -22.61 17.69
C GLU A 123 -12.74 -22.34 17.74
N VAL A 124 -12.40 -21.15 18.19
CA VAL A 124 -11.03 -20.65 18.28
C VAL A 124 -10.74 -20.25 19.71
N TYR A 125 -9.64 -20.75 20.25
CA TYR A 125 -9.15 -20.40 21.58
C TYR A 125 -7.78 -19.77 21.40
N VAL A 126 -7.60 -18.57 21.92
CA VAL A 126 -6.33 -17.83 21.87
C VAL A 126 -5.95 -17.43 23.29
N TYR A 127 -4.69 -17.70 23.65
CA TYR A 127 -4.09 -17.33 24.92
C TYR A 127 -2.77 -16.62 24.64
N VAL A 128 -2.76 -15.29 24.80
CA VAL A 128 -1.54 -14.48 24.67
C VAL A 128 -0.90 -14.42 26.05
N TYR A 129 0.36 -14.84 26.14
CA TYR A 129 1.08 -14.88 27.43
C TYR A 129 2.26 -13.93 27.47
N ASP A 130 2.64 -13.35 26.34
CA ASP A 130 3.66 -12.33 26.30
C ASP A 130 3.52 -11.45 25.04
N ILE A 131 3.76 -10.15 25.19
CA ILE A 131 3.50 -9.15 24.16
C ILE A 131 4.45 -7.97 24.27
N MET A 132 4.89 -7.48 23.12
CA MET A 132 5.65 -6.23 22.99
C MET A 132 5.02 -5.36 21.89
N GLY A 133 4.77 -4.08 22.19
CA GLY A 133 4.12 -3.11 21.29
C GLY A 133 2.76 -2.62 21.81
N ILE A 134 2.09 -1.77 21.02
CA ILE A 134 0.79 -1.18 21.35
C ILE A 134 -0.28 -2.28 21.44
N LEU A 135 -1.03 -2.30 22.55
CA LEU A 135 -2.21 -3.16 22.73
C LEU A 135 -3.35 -2.65 21.85
N ASP A 136 -4.16 -3.54 21.27
CA ASP A 136 -5.33 -3.18 20.47
C ASP A 136 -6.44 -2.69 21.43
N THR A 137 -6.30 -1.46 21.95
CA THR A 137 -7.17 -0.88 22.98
C THR A 137 -8.57 -0.54 22.47
N HIS A 138 -8.75 -0.44 21.15
CA HIS A 138 -10.05 -0.13 20.53
C HIS A 138 -10.50 -1.26 19.60
N VAL A 139 -11.72 -1.77 19.84
CA VAL A 139 -12.54 -2.33 18.75
C VAL A 139 -12.86 -1.12 17.90
N LEU A 140 -12.08 -0.86 16.87
CA LEU A 140 -12.58 -0.07 15.78
C LEU A 140 -13.57 -1.01 15.07
N PRO A 141 -14.91 -0.77 15.10
CA PRO A 141 -15.68 -1.07 13.88
C PRO A 141 -14.89 -0.43 12.74
N GLU A 142 -14.88 -1.00 11.55
CA GLU A 142 -14.28 -0.33 10.39
C GLU A 142 -14.74 1.14 10.37
N LYS A 143 -13.96 2.03 10.99
CA LYS A 143 -14.04 3.44 10.74
C LYS A 143 -13.49 3.40 9.34
N LYS A 144 -14.38 3.59 8.35
CA LYS A 144 -13.94 4.26 7.14
C LYS A 144 -13.00 5.33 7.65
N ASP A 145 -11.73 5.24 7.29
CA ASP A 145 -10.78 6.31 7.55
C ASP A 145 -11.34 7.52 6.82
N THR A 146 -12.28 8.20 7.46
CA THR A 146 -12.91 9.40 6.96
C THR A 146 -11.83 10.43 7.12
N THR A 147 -11.18 10.72 6.01
CA THR A 147 -10.25 11.82 5.93
C THR A 147 -11.05 13.10 5.84
N VAL A 148 -10.60 14.10 6.59
CA VAL A 148 -11.11 15.47 6.57
C VAL A 148 -10.01 16.34 5.97
N CYS A 149 -10.38 17.25 5.08
CA CYS A 149 -9.43 18.20 4.52
C CYS A 149 -9.12 19.28 5.56
N VAL A 150 -7.86 19.40 5.97
CA VAL A 150 -7.35 20.42 6.88
C VAL A 150 -6.21 21.14 6.17
N ASN A 151 -6.33 22.45 5.97
CA ASN A 151 -5.35 23.29 5.25
C ASN A 151 -4.90 22.71 3.89
N GLY A 152 -5.81 22.05 3.17
CA GLY A 152 -5.52 21.43 1.86
C GLY A 152 -4.97 20.01 1.93
N PHE A 153 -4.74 19.45 3.12
CA PHE A 153 -4.24 18.09 3.31
C PHE A 153 -5.34 17.16 3.82
N GLN A 154 -5.39 15.94 3.30
CA GLN A 154 -6.27 14.89 3.83
C GLN A 154 -5.69 14.35 5.14
N VAL A 155 -6.39 14.60 6.25
CA VAL A 155 -5.99 14.17 7.60
C VAL A 155 -7.04 13.22 8.12
N LEU A 156 -6.65 12.15 8.82
CA LEU A 156 -7.61 11.26 9.47
C LEU A 156 -8.47 12.05 10.45
N ASP A 157 -9.78 11.79 10.49
CA ASP A 157 -10.71 12.43 11.44
C ASP A 157 -10.19 12.39 12.90
N SER A 158 -9.55 11.29 13.30
CA SER A 158 -8.92 11.13 14.63
C SER A 158 -7.72 12.04 14.89
N GLN A 159 -7.11 12.61 13.85
CA GLN A 159 -5.90 13.46 13.90
C GLN A 159 -6.20 14.94 13.65
N VAL A 160 -7.43 15.30 13.24
CA VAL A 160 -7.80 16.67 12.88
C VAL A 160 -7.47 17.68 13.99
N LYS A 161 -7.78 17.34 15.25
CA LYS A 161 -7.47 18.24 16.39
C LYS A 161 -5.97 18.53 16.50
N SER A 162 -5.13 17.49 16.35
CA SER A 162 -3.68 17.65 16.41
C SER A 162 -3.16 18.44 15.21
N ALA A 163 -3.68 18.18 14.01
CA ALA A 163 -3.31 18.91 12.81
C ALA A 163 -3.68 20.40 12.90
N ASN A 164 -4.88 20.73 13.39
CA ASN A 164 -5.29 22.10 13.62
C ASN A 164 -4.35 22.81 14.59
N ILE A 165 -4.01 22.18 15.73
CA ILE A 165 -3.07 22.75 16.70
C ILE A 165 -1.71 23.03 16.04
N ILE A 166 -1.19 22.11 15.24
CA ILE A 166 0.08 22.30 14.53
C ILE A 166 -0.01 23.48 13.57
N PHE A 167 -1.07 23.57 12.76
CA PHE A 167 -1.22 24.64 11.78
C PHE A 167 -1.55 26.00 12.39
N GLU A 168 -2.21 26.04 13.55
CA GLU A 168 -2.44 27.27 14.30
C GLU A 168 -1.16 27.75 14.99
N THR A 169 -0.37 26.82 15.54
CA THR A 169 0.86 27.14 16.29
C THR A 169 2.04 27.43 15.37
N TYR A 170 2.13 26.71 14.24
CA TYR A 170 3.21 26.76 13.27
C TYR A 170 2.63 26.79 11.83
N PRO A 171 1.96 27.87 11.43
CA PRO A 171 1.30 27.98 10.12
C PRO A 171 2.25 27.76 8.94
N GLU A 172 3.53 28.06 9.10
CA GLU A 172 4.60 27.79 8.14
C GLU A 172 4.76 26.30 7.80
N THR A 173 4.31 25.39 8.67
CA THR A 173 4.39 23.94 8.42
C THR A 173 3.63 23.53 7.16
N ALA A 174 2.41 24.06 6.98
CA ALA A 174 1.62 23.79 5.78
C ALA A 174 2.28 24.39 4.53
N LEU A 175 2.89 25.58 4.69
CA LEU A 175 3.64 26.24 3.63
C LEU A 175 4.85 25.41 3.20
N TYR A 176 5.65 24.90 4.15
CA TYR A 176 6.82 24.07 3.85
C TYR A 176 6.46 22.77 3.12
N MET A 177 5.38 22.11 3.53
CA MET A 177 4.86 20.92 2.83
C MET A 177 4.46 21.25 1.38
N ASN A 178 3.78 22.37 1.15
CA ASN A 178 3.40 22.81 -0.18
C ASN A 178 4.62 23.17 -1.06
N ILE A 179 5.64 23.80 -0.47
CA ILE A 179 6.90 24.09 -1.18
C ILE A 179 7.60 22.78 -1.58
N LEU A 180 7.71 21.81 -0.68
CA LEU A 180 8.30 20.49 -0.95
C LEU A 180 7.59 19.75 -2.08
N LEU A 181 6.25 19.71 -2.05
CA LEU A 181 5.45 19.07 -3.10
C LEU A 181 5.69 19.74 -4.46
N ARG A 182 5.67 21.07 -4.50
CA ARG A 182 5.93 21.83 -5.73
C ARG A 182 7.32 21.57 -6.29
N ILE A 183 8.35 21.54 -5.44
CA ILE A 183 9.72 21.20 -5.88
C ILE A 183 9.74 19.79 -6.47
N TYR A 184 9.12 18.82 -5.80
CA TYR A 184 9.07 17.43 -6.27
C TYR A 184 8.38 17.31 -7.62
N GLU A 185 7.19 17.89 -7.75
CA GLU A 185 6.43 17.89 -9.00
C GLU A 185 7.24 18.51 -10.15
N THR A 186 7.90 19.64 -9.87
CA THR A 186 8.72 20.32 -10.87
C THR A 186 9.93 19.47 -11.29
N LEU A 187 10.64 18.82 -10.37
CA LEU A 187 11.88 18.09 -10.69
C LEU A 187 11.68 16.64 -11.16
N TYR A 188 10.58 16.00 -10.76
CA TYR A 188 10.35 14.57 -11.02
C TYR A 188 9.19 14.30 -11.96
N ASN A 189 8.14 15.12 -11.94
CA ASN A 189 6.93 14.85 -12.73
C ASN A 189 6.91 15.64 -14.05
N ASN A 190 7.55 16.81 -14.09
CA ASN A 190 7.63 17.58 -15.33
C ASN A 190 8.67 17.01 -16.30
N PRO A 191 8.33 16.79 -17.58
CA PRO A 191 9.31 16.42 -18.59
C PRO A 191 10.29 17.58 -18.81
N LEU A 192 11.55 17.24 -19.09
CA LEU A 192 12.66 18.20 -19.23
C LEU A 192 12.35 19.32 -20.23
N GLU A 193 11.68 19.01 -21.34
CA GLU A 193 11.29 19.97 -22.38
C GLU A 193 10.39 21.10 -21.87
N LYS A 194 9.57 20.82 -20.85
CA LYS A 194 8.63 21.79 -20.28
C LYS A 194 9.27 22.67 -19.21
N LEU A 195 10.46 22.32 -18.71
CA LEU A 195 11.11 23.08 -17.66
C LEU A 195 11.70 24.38 -18.20
N THR A 196 11.33 25.49 -17.59
CA THR A 196 11.85 26.81 -17.89
C THR A 196 12.94 27.21 -16.91
N GLU A 197 13.81 28.15 -17.32
CA GLU A 197 14.86 28.68 -16.45
C GLU A 197 14.28 29.41 -15.22
N SER A 198 13.12 30.06 -15.38
CA SER A 198 12.41 30.72 -14.29
C SER A 198 11.86 29.71 -13.27
N GLU A 199 11.36 28.55 -13.70
CA GLU A 199 10.93 27.48 -12.80
C GLU A 199 12.09 26.87 -12.02
N LEU A 200 13.23 26.61 -12.69
CA LEU A 200 14.43 26.10 -12.02
C LEU A 200 14.99 27.11 -11.01
N SER A 201 14.98 28.39 -11.35
CA SER A 201 15.37 29.47 -10.42
C SER A 201 14.43 29.53 -9.22
N LYS A 202 13.12 29.39 -9.44
CA LYS A 202 12.12 29.35 -8.35
C LYS A 202 12.33 28.14 -7.44
N VAL A 203 12.59 26.95 -7.99
CA VAL A 203 12.91 25.75 -7.22
C VAL A 203 14.18 25.94 -6.39
N SER A 204 15.20 26.59 -6.95
CA SER A 204 16.44 26.90 -6.23
C SER A 204 16.18 27.79 -5.01
N LYS A 205 15.37 28.85 -5.17
CA LYS A 205 14.97 29.73 -4.08
C LYS A 205 14.14 29.00 -3.02
N ASP A 206 13.14 28.23 -3.45
CA ASP A 206 12.28 27.43 -2.57
C ASP A 206 13.11 26.41 -1.75
N LEU A 207 14.14 25.80 -2.34
CA LEU A 207 15.07 24.90 -1.62
C LEU A 207 15.95 25.64 -0.60
N LEU A 208 16.38 26.87 -0.90
CA LEU A 208 17.15 27.69 0.02
C LEU A 208 16.32 28.01 1.27
N ASP A 209 15.08 28.45 1.08
CA ASP A 209 14.14 28.80 2.15
C ASP A 209 13.89 27.60 3.08
N LEU A 210 13.68 26.40 2.52
CA LEU A 210 13.52 25.16 3.30
C LEU A 210 14.79 24.73 4.04
N THR A 211 15.96 24.89 3.41
CA THR A 211 17.24 24.57 4.06
C THR A 211 17.46 25.50 5.25
N GLN A 212 17.13 26.79 5.11
CA GLN A 212 17.22 27.77 6.20
C GLN A 212 16.21 27.47 7.33
N ALA A 213 15.06 26.88 6.99
CA ALA A 213 14.11 26.34 7.97
C ALA A 213 14.58 25.02 8.64
N GLY A 214 15.77 24.52 8.31
CA GLY A 214 16.40 23.38 8.96
C GLY A 214 16.16 22.02 8.29
N PHE A 215 15.54 21.99 7.11
CA PHE A 215 15.35 20.74 6.35
C PHE A 215 16.66 20.30 5.69
N LYS A 216 16.99 19.00 5.82
CA LYS A 216 18.13 18.39 5.12
C LYS A 216 17.68 17.84 3.78
N LEU A 217 17.90 18.59 2.70
CA LEU A 217 17.34 18.32 1.36
C LEU A 217 18.41 18.13 0.27
N GLU A 218 19.58 17.57 0.61
CA GLU A 218 20.68 17.39 -0.34
C GLU A 218 20.29 16.60 -1.58
N TRP A 219 19.44 15.58 -1.42
CA TRP A 219 18.92 14.77 -2.54
C TRP A 219 18.12 15.59 -3.57
N LEU A 220 17.40 16.64 -3.14
CA LEU A 220 16.69 17.55 -4.06
C LEU A 220 17.65 18.53 -4.71
N ARG A 221 18.68 18.98 -3.99
CA ARG A 221 19.72 19.86 -4.53
C ARG A 221 20.49 19.16 -5.66
N GLU A 222 20.94 17.93 -5.42
CA GLU A 222 21.60 17.10 -6.44
C GLU A 222 20.71 16.89 -7.68
N LYS A 223 19.41 16.63 -7.45
CA LYS A 223 18.45 16.46 -8.54
C LYS A 223 18.25 17.75 -9.35
N LEU A 224 18.15 18.91 -8.69
CA LEU A 224 18.03 20.22 -9.34
C LEU A 224 19.25 20.51 -10.22
N GLU A 225 20.46 20.26 -9.72
CA GLU A 225 21.70 20.46 -10.48
C GLU A 225 21.71 19.59 -11.74
N LYS A 226 21.38 18.30 -11.60
CA LYS A 226 21.28 17.38 -12.73
C LYS A 226 20.26 17.86 -13.77
N ALA A 227 19.05 18.22 -13.33
CA ALA A 227 17.99 18.72 -14.21
C ALA A 227 18.40 20.01 -14.93
N SER A 228 19.11 20.91 -14.24
CA SER A 228 19.60 22.17 -14.81
C SER A 228 20.64 21.95 -15.90
N VAL A 229 21.57 21.01 -15.70
CA VAL A 229 22.56 20.63 -16.71
C VAL A 229 21.90 19.98 -17.92
N GLU A 230 20.97 19.04 -17.71
CA GLU A 230 20.25 18.36 -18.78
C GLU A 230 19.40 19.34 -19.60
N ARG A 231 18.71 20.28 -18.95
CA ARG A 231 17.91 21.31 -19.63
C ARG A 231 18.76 22.23 -20.49
N LYS A 232 19.93 22.65 -20.01
CA LYS A 232 20.87 23.47 -20.78
C LYS A 232 21.36 22.75 -22.03
N LYS A 233 21.67 21.45 -21.93
CA LYS A 233 22.05 20.63 -23.10
C LYS A 233 20.91 20.55 -24.11
N LEU A 234 19.69 20.28 -23.64
CA LEU A 234 18.51 20.21 -24.49
C LEU A 234 18.25 21.53 -25.23
N ALA A 235 18.34 22.67 -24.52
CA ALA A 235 18.20 23.99 -25.14
C ALA A 235 19.23 24.23 -26.25
N GLY A 236 20.46 23.75 -26.07
CA GLY A 236 21.50 23.78 -27.09
C GLY A 236 21.11 22.97 -28.34
N TYR A 237 20.59 21.75 -28.15
CA TYR A 237 20.11 20.92 -29.27
C TYR A 237 18.90 21.54 -29.98
N GLU A 238 17.95 22.12 -29.23
CA GLU A 238 16.80 22.85 -29.78
C GLU A 238 17.23 24.03 -30.66
N ALA A 239 18.20 24.82 -30.19
CA ALA A 239 18.75 25.95 -30.95
C ALA A 239 19.46 25.48 -32.23
N GLN A 240 20.24 24.39 -32.16
CA GLN A 240 20.91 23.82 -33.33
C GLN A 240 19.92 23.28 -34.37
N ALA A 241 18.88 22.58 -33.93
CA ALA A 241 17.83 22.06 -34.80
C ALA A 241 17.06 23.19 -35.50
N LEU A 242 16.77 24.28 -34.79
CA LEU A 242 16.12 25.46 -35.36
C LEU A 242 16.98 26.10 -36.46
N GLU A 243 18.30 26.18 -36.25
CA GLU A 243 19.21 26.76 -37.23
C GLU A 243 19.33 25.89 -38.49
N LEU A 244 19.46 24.57 -38.33
CA LEU A 244 19.41 23.63 -39.45
C LEU A 244 18.10 23.72 -40.23
N GLY A 245 16.97 23.87 -39.53
CA GLY A 245 15.66 24.07 -40.14
C GLY A 245 15.57 25.34 -41.00
N LYS A 246 16.21 26.44 -40.58
CA LYS A 246 16.30 27.66 -41.40
C LYS A 246 17.18 27.44 -42.64
N GLN A 247 18.32 26.77 -42.48
CA GLN A 247 19.22 26.47 -43.59
C GLN A 247 18.55 25.60 -44.66
N LEU A 248 17.79 24.57 -44.25
CA LEU A 248 17.03 23.73 -45.17
C LEU A 248 15.99 24.54 -45.96
N LYS A 249 15.21 25.42 -45.32
CA LYS A 249 14.25 26.30 -46.00
C LYS A 249 14.92 27.21 -47.03
N ASN A 250 16.09 27.74 -46.70
CA ASN A 250 16.86 28.58 -47.63
C ASN A 250 17.33 27.78 -48.86
N LEU A 251 17.81 26.54 -48.65
CA LEU A 251 18.22 25.66 -49.73
C LEU A 251 17.03 25.24 -50.63
N GLU A 252 15.88 24.93 -50.03
CA GLU A 252 14.65 24.63 -50.78
C GLU A 252 14.24 25.79 -51.67
N LEU A 253 14.26 27.03 -51.15
CA LEU A 253 13.96 28.23 -51.92
C LEU A 253 14.95 28.42 -53.08
N MET A 254 16.24 28.21 -52.84
CA MET A 254 17.28 28.31 -53.87
C MET A 254 17.07 27.27 -54.98
N MET A 255 16.73 26.03 -54.63
CA MET A 255 16.42 24.97 -55.60
C MET A 255 15.18 25.32 -56.44
N CYS A 256 14.14 25.88 -55.82
CA CYS A 256 12.94 26.34 -56.54
C CYS A 256 13.27 27.43 -57.57
N ASN A 257 14.07 28.43 -57.19
CA ASN A 257 14.49 29.51 -58.08
C ASN A 257 15.33 28.99 -59.26
N LEU A 258 16.33 28.14 -58.98
CA LEU A 258 17.16 27.53 -60.03
C LEU A 258 16.33 26.68 -60.99
N LYS A 259 15.35 25.91 -60.48
CA LYS A 259 14.44 25.12 -61.32
C LYS A 259 13.59 26.01 -62.24
N ALA A 260 13.14 27.16 -61.75
CA ALA A 260 12.39 28.13 -62.55
C ALA A 260 13.28 28.75 -63.65
N GLU A 261 14.52 29.11 -63.33
CA GLU A 261 15.48 29.62 -64.31
C GLU A 261 15.79 28.59 -65.42
N ILE A 262 16.07 27.34 -65.05
CA ILE A 262 16.30 26.26 -66.02
C ILE A 262 15.11 26.11 -66.97
N LYS A 263 13.88 26.15 -66.42
CA LYS A 263 12.66 26.06 -67.23
C LYS A 263 12.54 27.23 -68.21
N SER A 264 12.80 28.46 -67.75
CA SER A 264 12.75 29.64 -68.61
C SER A 264 13.78 29.62 -69.75
N LYS A 265 14.98 29.08 -69.50
CA LYS A 265 16.04 28.92 -70.53
C LYS A 265 15.77 27.80 -71.53
N ALA A 266 14.95 26.81 -71.17
CA ALA A 266 14.55 25.74 -72.08
C ALA A 266 13.37 26.14 -72.98
N GLU A 267 12.61 27.17 -72.59
CA GLU A 267 11.46 27.71 -73.33
C GLU A 267 11.83 28.93 -74.21
N SER A 268 13.08 29.40 -74.15
CA SER A 268 13.67 30.46 -74.99
C SER A 268 14.53 29.90 -76.11
#